data_AF-A0A8J4GQX8-F1
#
_entry.id   AF-A0A8J4GQX8-F1
#
_cell.length_a   1.000
_cell.length_b   1.000
_cell.length_c   1.000
_cell.angle_alpha   90.00
_cell.angle_beta   90.00
_cell.angle_gamma   90.00
#
_symmetry.space_group_name_H-M   'P 1'
#
loop_
_entity.id
_entity.type
_entity.pdbx_description
1 polymer ?
#
loop_
_entity_poly.entity_id
_entity_poly.type
_entity_poly.pdbx_seq_one_letter_code
_entity_poly.pdbx_strand_id
1 'polypeptide(L)'
;MQQQAHAQGINPVWLAQSRLRRRKFDSCIEVCTSVLEKNPYDQAVWYLKTRALTLKNWIDDLEIEEEGVADMLMDEHQVAQVPRPGTSLSRPLTTASGSGAPSQAVRPMTGSGRPLTGFTRPGTSSRPTTSSSGRVGTASLQQALRTAKPGTARPVTSSGRFVRLGTASLASEPGGPFINVDRLDLRKYAARPLLARVLCDYLIYTEHNMKRALELCALATQVAEYQDWWWKSRLGKCYYQLGLLRDGERQFKSALGQGQSANAAGGSREGPAGVAGLGPTANGLNGGAVMISCVLELCKIYLRMDQPNTALEHYTSALGAHPGDSSLLLGVARVYDALGDAEKAVSFYKNVLFHDASNVEAIACLAAHHFYTDQPEIALRYYRRLLQMGVNNAELWNNLGLCCFYASQYDMCLGCFERALALADDNALPDVWYNIGQTAVGIGDLALAYQAFKIAISLNPNHAEALNNLGVLEYRNGNDDSAAALFRSGQREGNHVFEVFFNGALVAFKAGDFQVSYELVNQALQAYPEHTESHELLKQLKAHFTML
;
A
#
# COMPACT_ATOMS: atom_id res chain seq x y z
N MET A 1 -32.67 -12.81 22.14
CA MET A 1 -31.36 -12.82 22.84
C MET A 1 -31.28 -11.80 23.99
N GLN A 2 -31.70 -10.54 23.83
CA GLN A 2 -31.68 -9.54 24.92
C GLN A 2 -32.59 -9.89 26.11
N GLN A 3 -33.75 -10.52 25.86
CA GLN A 3 -34.63 -11.03 26.93
C GLN A 3 -34.06 -12.25 27.69
N GLN A 4 -33.11 -13.00 27.10
CA GLN A 4 -32.49 -14.15 27.78
C GLN A 4 -31.36 -13.76 28.74
N ALA A 5 -30.69 -12.62 28.51
CA ALA A 5 -29.64 -12.14 29.42
C ALA A 5 -30.23 -11.56 30.72
N HIS A 6 -31.37 -10.86 30.63
CA HIS A 6 -32.11 -10.44 31.81
C HIS A 6 -32.72 -11.63 32.59
N ALA A 7 -33.01 -12.75 31.92
CA ALA A 7 -33.52 -13.95 32.55
C ALA A 7 -32.46 -14.77 33.32
N GLN A 8 -31.16 -14.47 33.19
CA GLN A 8 -30.07 -15.28 33.78
C GLN A 8 -29.32 -14.60 34.94
N GLY A 9 -29.70 -13.39 35.38
CA GLY A 9 -29.06 -12.73 36.53
C GLY A 9 -27.58 -12.35 36.34
N ILE A 10 -27.08 -12.34 35.10
CA ILE A 10 -25.67 -12.04 34.79
C ILE A 10 -25.45 -10.52 34.78
N ASN A 11 -24.39 -10.05 35.44
CA ASN A 11 -24.02 -8.65 35.49
C ASN A 11 -23.74 -8.10 34.06
N PRO A 12 -24.39 -6.99 33.65
CA PRO A 12 -24.27 -6.47 32.29
C PRO A 12 -22.86 -5.94 31.96
N VAL A 13 -22.12 -5.42 32.94
CA VAL A 13 -20.75 -4.91 32.74
C VAL A 13 -19.78 -6.07 32.45
N TRP A 14 -19.93 -7.18 33.17
CA TRP A 14 -19.14 -8.39 32.93
C TRP A 14 -19.47 -8.99 31.55
N LEU A 15 -20.75 -9.00 31.18
CA LEU A 15 -21.17 -9.45 29.85
C LEU A 15 -20.52 -8.61 28.75
N ALA A 16 -20.54 -7.28 28.87
CA ALA A 16 -19.89 -6.38 27.92
C ALA A 16 -18.37 -6.66 27.81
N GLN A 17 -17.67 -6.80 28.94
CA GLN A 17 -16.25 -7.11 28.95
C GLN A 17 -15.93 -8.46 28.28
N SER A 18 -16.75 -9.48 28.53
CA SER A 18 -16.63 -10.79 27.88
C SER A 18 -16.84 -10.72 26.36
N ARG A 19 -17.81 -9.92 25.91
CA ARG A 19 -18.06 -9.69 24.47
C ARG A 19 -16.92 -8.94 23.80
N LEU A 20 -16.36 -7.93 24.46
CA LEU A 20 -15.18 -7.20 23.97
C LEU A 20 -14.00 -8.15 23.81
N ARG A 21 -13.73 -9.01 24.80
CA ARG A 21 -12.64 -10.01 24.71
C ARG A 21 -12.82 -10.99 23.55
N ARG A 22 -14.08 -11.34 23.22
CA ARG A 22 -14.44 -12.22 22.10
C ARG A 22 -14.54 -11.50 20.75
N ARG A 23 -14.13 -10.23 20.66
CA ARG A 23 -14.23 -9.37 19.46
C ARG A 23 -15.65 -9.22 18.91
N LYS A 24 -16.68 -9.34 19.77
CA LYS A 24 -18.08 -9.09 19.40
C LYS A 24 -18.44 -7.63 19.71
N PHE A 25 -17.91 -6.70 18.92
CA PHE A 25 -17.94 -5.27 19.21
C PHE A 25 -19.35 -4.68 19.20
N ASP A 26 -20.19 -4.99 18.21
CA ASP A 26 -21.55 -4.44 18.12
C ASP A 26 -22.41 -4.81 19.33
N SER A 27 -22.40 -6.09 19.72
CA SER A 27 -23.10 -6.55 20.92
C SER A 27 -22.58 -5.92 22.22
N CYS A 28 -21.29 -5.57 22.27
CA CYS A 28 -20.72 -4.88 23.42
C CYS A 28 -21.23 -3.44 23.49
N ILE A 29 -21.26 -2.76 22.34
CA ILE A 29 -21.73 -1.37 22.24
C ILE A 29 -23.20 -1.28 22.66
N GLU A 30 -24.06 -2.18 22.20
CA GLU A 30 -25.48 -2.24 22.58
C GLU A 30 -25.67 -2.42 24.10
N VAL A 31 -24.97 -3.38 24.69
CA VAL A 31 -25.04 -3.62 26.14
C VAL A 31 -24.57 -2.37 26.90
N CYS A 32 -23.45 -1.77 26.50
CA CYS A 32 -22.96 -0.55 27.12
C CYS A 32 -23.90 0.65 26.93
N THR A 33 -24.56 0.80 25.78
CA THR A 33 -25.56 1.86 25.56
C THR A 33 -26.73 1.72 26.55
N SER A 34 -27.26 0.51 26.70
CA SER A 34 -28.39 0.25 27.61
C SER A 34 -28.04 0.50 29.09
N VAL A 35 -26.77 0.29 29.47
CA VAL A 35 -26.30 0.54 30.84
C VAL A 35 -26.04 2.03 31.07
N LEU A 36 -25.50 2.76 30.09
CA LEU A 36 -25.27 4.21 30.19
C LEU A 36 -26.57 5.01 30.20
N GLU A 37 -27.61 4.55 29.50
CA GLU A 37 -28.95 5.13 29.57
C GLU A 37 -29.55 5.00 30.98
N LYS A 38 -29.29 3.89 31.66
CA LYS A 38 -29.74 3.65 33.04
C LYS A 38 -28.90 4.41 34.06
N ASN A 39 -27.57 4.42 33.88
CA ASN A 39 -26.59 5.02 34.78
C ASN A 39 -25.60 5.92 34.00
N PRO A 40 -25.87 7.23 33.89
CA PRO A 40 -25.03 8.15 33.10
C PRO A 40 -23.61 8.36 33.64
N TYR A 41 -23.35 8.06 34.92
CA TYR A 41 -22.07 8.35 35.59
C TYR A 41 -21.07 7.19 35.59
N ASP A 42 -21.41 6.04 34.98
CA ASP A 42 -20.55 4.86 35.00
C ASP A 42 -19.36 4.99 34.03
N GLN A 43 -18.19 5.35 34.58
CA GLN A 43 -16.95 5.52 33.83
C GLN A 43 -16.39 4.20 33.28
N ALA A 44 -16.66 3.06 33.93
CA ALA A 44 -16.15 1.76 33.48
C ALA A 44 -16.87 1.30 32.22
N VAL A 45 -18.18 1.50 32.17
CA VAL A 45 -18.99 1.22 30.97
C VAL A 45 -18.66 2.19 29.85
N TRP A 46 -18.43 3.47 30.18
CA TRP A 46 -17.94 4.45 29.21
C TRP A 46 -16.59 4.05 28.61
N TYR A 47 -15.66 3.57 29.44
CA TYR A 47 -14.36 3.03 29.00
C TYR A 47 -14.53 1.80 28.08
N LEU A 48 -15.42 0.87 28.43
CA LEU A 48 -15.66 -0.32 27.61
C LEU A 48 -16.30 0.04 26.26
N LYS A 49 -17.24 0.99 26.25
CA LYS A 49 -17.90 1.45 25.02
C LYS A 49 -16.93 2.19 24.10
N THR A 50 -16.16 3.14 24.63
CA THR A 50 -15.13 3.85 23.86
C THR A 50 -14.15 2.85 23.24
N ARG A 51 -13.61 1.93 24.03
CA ARG A 51 -12.70 0.89 23.54
C ARG A 51 -13.32 -0.05 22.51
N ALA A 52 -14.59 -0.40 22.64
CA ALA A 52 -15.27 -1.22 21.64
C ALA A 52 -15.44 -0.48 20.31
N LEU A 53 -15.76 0.82 20.36
CA LEU A 53 -15.84 1.69 19.18
C LEU A 53 -14.48 1.85 18.51
N THR A 54 -13.41 2.07 19.30
CA THR A 54 -12.06 2.18 18.74
C THR A 54 -11.61 0.89 18.07
N LEU A 55 -11.75 -0.25 18.74
CA LEU A 55 -11.34 -1.54 18.18
C LEU A 55 -12.16 -1.97 16.97
N LYS A 56 -13.42 -1.52 16.86
CA LYS A 56 -14.25 -1.75 15.68
C LYS A 56 -13.70 -1.01 14.45
N ASN A 57 -13.24 0.22 14.63
CA ASN A 57 -12.70 1.05 13.56
C ASN A 57 -11.17 1.05 13.52
N TRP A 58 -10.51 0.18 14.30
CA TRP A 58 -9.07 0.17 14.42
C TRP A 58 -8.44 -0.38 13.15
N ILE A 59 -7.55 0.42 12.58
CA ILE A 59 -6.73 0.04 11.43
C ILE A 59 -5.28 0.35 11.82
N ASP A 60 -4.35 -0.51 11.42
CA ASP A 60 -2.94 -0.30 11.72
C ASP A 60 -2.38 0.87 10.90
N ASP A 61 -1.95 1.93 11.59
CA ASP A 61 -1.40 3.14 10.98
C ASP A 61 -0.08 2.87 10.25
N LEU A 62 0.63 1.79 10.56
CA LEU A 62 1.91 1.47 9.93
C LEU A 62 1.75 1.22 8.42
N GLU A 63 0.66 0.56 8.02
CA GLU A 63 0.43 0.15 6.64
C GLU A 63 -0.33 1.18 5.80
N ILE A 64 -0.94 2.18 6.45
CA ILE A 64 -1.69 3.25 5.79
C ILE A 64 -0.74 4.40 5.46
N GLU A 65 -0.32 4.51 4.20
CA GLU A 65 0.39 5.67 3.65
C GLU A 65 -0.35 6.20 2.41
N GLU A 66 -1.44 6.92 2.66
CA GLU A 66 -2.16 7.59 1.58
C GLU A 66 -1.52 8.96 1.33
N GLU A 67 -0.68 9.03 0.32
CA GLU A 67 -0.15 10.29 -0.20
C GLU A 67 -1.16 10.89 -1.19
N GLY A 68 -1.75 12.02 -0.84
CA GLY A 68 -2.63 12.77 -1.73
C GLY A 68 -1.88 13.45 -2.88
N VAL A 69 -2.60 13.91 -3.91
CA VAL A 69 -1.98 14.72 -4.99
C VAL A 69 -1.32 15.99 -4.44
N ALA A 70 -1.94 16.65 -3.46
CA ALA A 70 -1.39 17.85 -2.81
C ALA A 70 -0.07 17.53 -2.09
N ASP A 71 -0.08 16.48 -1.27
CA ASP A 71 1.07 15.93 -0.56
C ASP A 71 2.22 15.50 -1.49
N MET A 72 1.93 15.07 -2.72
CA MET A 72 2.95 14.67 -3.69
C MET A 72 3.57 15.85 -4.43
N LEU A 73 2.78 16.88 -4.77
CA LEU A 73 3.19 17.96 -5.67
C LEU A 73 3.47 19.29 -4.97
N MET A 74 2.83 19.55 -3.83
CA MET A 74 2.87 20.84 -3.13
C MET A 74 3.71 20.81 -1.86
N ASP A 75 3.80 19.65 -1.20
CA ASP A 75 4.58 19.47 0.02
C ASP A 75 6.02 19.01 -0.30
N GLU A 76 6.95 19.97 -0.33
CA GLU A 76 8.37 19.70 -0.51
C GLU A 76 9.05 19.42 0.83
N HIS A 77 9.23 18.14 1.15
CA HIS A 77 9.99 17.69 2.32
C HIS A 77 11.40 17.18 1.99
N GLN A 78 11.74 17.07 0.71
CA GLN A 78 13.03 16.59 0.23
C GLN A 78 14.10 17.66 0.42
N VAL A 79 15.23 17.28 1.02
CA VAL A 79 16.38 18.20 1.18
C VAL A 79 17.15 18.38 -0.13
N ALA A 80 17.32 17.29 -0.89
CA ALA A 80 18.05 17.29 -2.15
C ALA A 80 17.06 17.30 -3.33
N GLN A 81 17.17 18.29 -4.21
CA GLN A 81 16.35 18.39 -5.41
C GLN A 81 16.81 17.42 -6.52
N VAL A 82 18.12 17.17 -6.60
CA VAL A 82 18.72 16.26 -7.59
C VAL A 82 19.63 15.25 -6.87
N PRO A 83 19.06 14.28 -6.14
CA PRO A 83 19.83 13.26 -5.45
C PRO A 83 20.57 12.36 -6.46
N ARG A 84 21.64 11.72 -5.99
CA ARG A 84 22.36 10.70 -6.75
C ARG A 84 21.42 9.51 -7.04
N PRO A 85 21.48 8.89 -8.23
CA PRO A 85 20.69 7.70 -8.52
C PRO A 85 20.93 6.61 -7.46
N GLY A 86 19.84 5.99 -6.98
CA GLY A 86 19.89 4.95 -5.95
C GLY A 86 19.99 5.45 -4.50
N THR A 87 20.07 6.77 -4.26
CA THR A 87 20.02 7.34 -2.89
C THR A 87 18.69 8.00 -2.54
N SER A 88 17.72 7.97 -3.45
CA SER A 88 16.38 8.55 -3.30
C SER A 88 15.35 7.64 -3.97
N LEU A 89 14.13 7.60 -3.42
CA LEU A 89 13.00 6.86 -3.96
C LEU A 89 12.46 7.49 -5.25
N SER A 90 12.69 8.79 -5.45
CA SER A 90 12.28 9.53 -6.66
C SER A 90 13.19 9.27 -7.87
N ARG A 91 14.44 8.87 -7.61
CA ARG A 91 15.45 8.50 -8.62
C ARG A 91 16.06 7.14 -8.26
N PRO A 92 15.29 6.05 -8.41
CA PRO A 92 15.80 4.70 -8.20
C PRO A 92 16.94 4.41 -9.17
N LEU A 93 17.69 3.33 -8.94
CA LEU A 93 18.83 2.97 -9.77
C LEU A 93 18.35 2.61 -11.19
N THR A 94 18.42 3.55 -12.13
CA THR A 94 18.04 3.35 -13.54
C THR A 94 19.19 2.72 -14.29
N THR A 95 19.35 1.40 -14.17
CA THR A 95 20.02 0.57 -15.18
C THR A 95 19.51 -0.86 -15.05
N ALA A 96 18.70 -1.30 -16.01
CA ALA A 96 18.35 -2.71 -16.14
C ALA A 96 19.59 -3.57 -16.47
N SER A 97 20.70 -2.96 -16.89
CA SER A 97 21.94 -3.66 -17.25
C SER A 97 22.81 -4.13 -16.09
N GLY A 98 22.46 -3.88 -14.81
CA GLY A 98 23.37 -4.14 -13.68
C GLY A 98 22.77 -4.73 -12.40
N SER A 99 21.44 -4.80 -12.25
CA SER A 99 20.79 -5.16 -10.97
C SER A 99 19.98 -6.46 -11.00
N GLY A 100 20.11 -7.28 -12.05
CA GLY A 100 19.40 -8.56 -12.17
C GLY A 100 17.87 -8.45 -12.27
N ALA A 101 17.34 -7.23 -12.39
CA ALA A 101 15.91 -6.98 -12.51
C ALA A 101 15.44 -7.21 -13.97
N PRO A 102 14.24 -7.80 -14.18
CA PRO A 102 13.69 -7.99 -15.51
C PRO A 102 13.43 -6.63 -16.18
N SER A 103 13.77 -6.51 -17.47
CA SER A 103 13.51 -5.32 -18.26
C SER A 103 12.00 -5.12 -18.47
N GLN A 104 11.61 -3.91 -18.89
CA GLN A 104 10.22 -3.59 -19.20
C GLN A 104 9.63 -4.49 -20.30
N ALA A 105 10.47 -5.08 -21.15
CA ALA A 105 10.03 -6.05 -22.16
C ALA A 105 9.52 -7.38 -21.56
N VAL A 106 9.92 -7.71 -20.32
CA VAL A 106 9.53 -8.96 -19.65
C VAL A 106 8.53 -8.69 -18.53
N ARG A 107 8.73 -7.63 -17.74
CA ARG A 107 7.86 -7.29 -16.62
C ARG A 107 7.03 -6.03 -16.92
N PRO A 108 5.69 -6.12 -16.86
CA PRO A 108 4.82 -4.97 -17.03
C PRO A 108 5.15 -3.84 -16.05
N MET A 109 5.03 -2.60 -16.54
CA MET A 109 5.31 -1.39 -15.77
C MET A 109 4.00 -0.69 -15.42
N THR A 110 3.98 -0.07 -14.26
CA THR A 110 2.90 0.82 -13.83
C THR A 110 3.05 2.21 -14.44
N GLY A 111 1.98 3.02 -14.40
CA GLY A 111 1.95 4.40 -14.88
C GLY A 111 3.04 5.35 -14.36
N SER A 112 3.69 5.00 -13.25
CA SER A 112 4.81 5.78 -12.69
C SER A 112 6.18 5.38 -13.23
N GLY A 113 6.28 4.41 -14.14
CA GLY A 113 7.55 3.84 -14.60
C GLY A 113 8.21 2.93 -13.57
N ARG A 114 7.43 2.26 -12.71
CA ARG A 114 7.92 1.20 -11.79
C ARG A 114 7.35 -0.17 -12.19
N PRO A 115 8.12 -1.26 -12.06
CA PRO A 115 7.63 -2.60 -12.40
C PRO A 115 6.50 -3.04 -11.47
N LEU A 116 5.55 -3.80 -12.00
CA LEU A 116 4.40 -4.30 -11.24
C LEU A 116 4.84 -5.18 -10.07
N THR A 117 4.46 -4.82 -8.84
CA THR A 117 4.80 -5.56 -7.60
C THR A 117 3.94 -6.81 -7.41
N GLY A 118 4.46 -7.81 -6.68
CA GLY A 118 3.72 -9.03 -6.33
C GLY A 118 2.72 -8.85 -5.18
N PHE A 119 2.80 -7.75 -4.42
CA PHE A 119 1.89 -7.45 -3.32
C PHE A 119 1.53 -5.97 -3.29
N THR A 120 0.23 -5.66 -3.42
CA THR A 120 -0.32 -4.30 -3.36
C THR A 120 -0.64 -3.92 -1.90
N ARG A 121 -0.37 -2.68 -1.52
CA ARG A 121 -0.62 -2.18 -0.15
C ARG A 121 -1.30 -0.83 -0.21
N PRO A 122 -2.03 -0.40 0.82
CA PRO A 122 -2.54 0.96 0.88
C PRO A 122 -1.43 2.01 0.70
N GLY A 123 -0.25 1.75 1.28
CA GLY A 123 0.94 2.60 1.14
C GLY A 123 1.78 2.42 -0.12
N THR A 124 1.43 1.54 -1.08
CA THR A 124 2.16 1.50 -2.36
C THR A 124 1.82 2.74 -3.17
N SER A 125 2.59 3.80 -2.95
CA SER A 125 2.61 5.00 -3.78
C SER A 125 3.61 4.78 -4.91
N SER A 126 3.11 4.66 -6.13
CA SER A 126 3.94 4.74 -7.33
C SER A 126 4.22 6.23 -7.57
N ARG A 127 5.06 6.84 -6.73
CA ARG A 127 5.41 8.26 -6.81
C ARG A 127 5.85 8.53 -8.26
N PRO A 128 5.24 9.50 -8.98
CA PRO A 128 5.58 9.74 -10.38
C PRO A 128 7.09 9.94 -10.50
N THR A 129 7.76 9.09 -11.26
CA THR A 129 9.19 9.25 -11.48
C THR A 129 9.43 10.56 -12.22
N THR A 130 10.50 11.26 -11.87
CA THR A 130 10.97 12.39 -12.66
C THR A 130 11.31 11.85 -14.04
N SER A 131 10.74 12.42 -15.11
CA SER A 131 11.23 12.16 -16.46
C SER A 131 12.76 12.32 -16.50
N SER A 132 13.42 11.57 -17.38
CA SER A 132 14.87 11.56 -17.60
C SER A 132 15.51 12.95 -17.83
N SER A 133 14.70 14.00 -17.98
CA SER A 133 15.13 15.39 -18.15
C SER A 133 15.58 16.12 -16.88
N GLY A 134 15.54 15.48 -15.69
CA GLY A 134 16.01 16.13 -14.45
C GLY A 134 15.20 17.37 -14.02
N ARG A 135 14.04 17.62 -14.66
CA ARG A 135 13.09 18.64 -14.22
C ARG A 135 12.20 18.07 -13.12
N VAL A 136 12.56 18.42 -11.89
CA VAL A 136 11.66 18.39 -10.74
C VAL A 136 10.38 19.16 -11.12
N GLY A 137 9.21 18.53 -11.00
CA GLY A 137 7.93 19.25 -10.99
C GLY A 137 7.15 19.41 -12.30
N THR A 138 7.17 18.44 -13.23
CA THR A 138 6.29 18.52 -14.43
C THR A 138 5.29 17.38 -14.62
N ALA A 139 4.96 16.63 -13.57
CA ALA A 139 3.57 16.22 -13.43
C ALA A 139 2.83 17.46 -12.93
N SER A 140 2.40 18.33 -13.86
CA SER A 140 1.55 19.46 -13.49
C SER A 140 0.35 18.93 -12.70
N LEU A 141 -0.18 19.71 -11.75
CA LEU A 141 -1.44 19.36 -11.07
C LEU A 141 -2.51 18.94 -12.10
N GLN A 142 -2.49 19.56 -13.28
CA GLN A 142 -3.33 19.23 -14.42
C GLN A 142 -3.08 17.81 -14.97
N GLN A 143 -1.84 17.33 -15.05
CA GLN A 143 -1.54 15.96 -15.44
C GLN A 143 -2.02 14.95 -14.39
N ALA A 144 -1.77 15.21 -13.11
CA ALA A 144 -2.23 14.33 -12.02
C ALA A 144 -3.78 14.27 -11.94
N LEU A 145 -4.47 15.38 -12.22
CA LEU A 145 -5.94 15.43 -12.29
C LEU A 145 -6.51 14.82 -13.59
N ARG A 146 -5.75 14.83 -14.69
CA ARG A 146 -6.20 14.27 -15.99
C ARG A 146 -6.02 12.76 -16.09
N THR A 147 -5.05 12.19 -15.39
CA THR A 147 -4.83 10.75 -15.36
C THR A 147 -5.93 10.07 -14.56
N ALA A 148 -6.56 9.03 -15.13
CA ALA A 148 -7.76 8.38 -14.60
C ALA A 148 -7.60 7.82 -13.17
N LYS A 149 -6.37 7.47 -12.75
CA LYS A 149 -5.99 7.15 -11.36
C LYS A 149 -4.49 7.46 -11.22
N PRO A 150 -4.03 8.28 -10.25
CA PRO A 150 -2.63 8.22 -9.86
C PRO A 150 -2.36 6.80 -9.36
N GLY A 151 -1.20 6.20 -9.65
CA GLY A 151 -0.88 4.79 -9.37
C GLY A 151 -0.73 4.43 -7.88
N THR A 152 -1.67 4.87 -7.06
CA THR A 152 -1.91 4.46 -5.68
C THR A 152 -2.90 3.30 -5.67
N ALA A 153 -2.81 2.43 -4.65
CA ALA A 153 -3.71 1.28 -4.51
C ALA A 153 -5.18 1.67 -4.29
N ARG A 154 -5.45 2.93 -3.95
CA ARG A 154 -6.79 3.51 -3.71
C ARG A 154 -6.95 4.79 -4.52
N PRO A 155 -8.19 5.17 -4.92
CA PRO A 155 -8.41 6.42 -5.64
C PRO A 155 -7.88 7.59 -4.81
N VAL A 156 -7.03 8.42 -5.42
CA VAL A 156 -6.49 9.62 -4.76
C VAL A 156 -7.59 10.66 -4.67
N THR A 157 -8.37 10.61 -3.61
CA THR A 157 -8.91 11.85 -3.07
C THR A 157 -7.72 12.66 -2.57
N SER A 158 -7.81 14.00 -2.57
CA SER A 158 -6.88 14.77 -1.73
C SER A 158 -6.81 14.08 -0.38
N SER A 159 -5.61 13.92 0.20
CA SER A 159 -5.47 13.64 1.63
C SER A 159 -6.09 14.83 2.34
N GLY A 160 -7.41 14.85 2.35
CA GLY A 160 -8.22 15.96 2.78
C GLY A 160 -8.30 15.85 4.27
N ARG A 161 -7.15 15.82 4.96
CA ARG A 161 -6.98 15.97 6.41
C ARG A 161 -8.22 15.54 7.20
N PHE A 162 -8.73 14.32 6.99
CA PHE A 162 -10.05 13.86 7.46
C PHE A 162 -11.04 15.00 7.79
N VAL A 163 -11.25 15.94 6.86
CA VAL A 163 -12.15 17.07 7.09
C VAL A 163 -13.54 16.54 6.84
N ARG A 164 -14.22 16.14 7.92
CA ARG A 164 -15.68 16.24 7.94
C ARG A 164 -16.02 17.69 7.57
N LEU A 165 -16.48 17.91 6.34
CA LEU A 165 -17.15 19.13 5.94
C LEU A 165 -18.31 19.33 6.92
N GLY A 166 -18.16 20.35 7.76
CA GLY A 166 -19.06 20.63 8.86
C GLY A 166 -20.48 20.89 8.37
N THR A 167 -21.38 19.96 8.66
CA THR A 167 -22.84 20.17 8.71
C THR A 167 -23.52 19.30 9.78
N ALA A 168 -22.79 18.80 10.78
CA ALA A 168 -23.37 17.93 11.83
C ALA A 168 -23.45 18.60 13.21
N SER A 169 -23.61 19.93 13.24
CA SER A 169 -23.71 20.70 14.48
C SER A 169 -25.11 21.26 14.70
N LEU A 170 -26.17 20.44 14.54
CA LEU A 170 -27.54 20.76 14.98
C LEU A 170 -28.53 19.57 14.78
N ALA A 171 -28.30 18.43 15.43
CA ALA A 171 -29.37 17.49 15.84
C ALA A 171 -28.78 16.33 16.67
N SER A 172 -29.17 16.22 17.94
CA SER A 172 -29.01 14.99 18.70
C SER A 172 -30.13 14.02 18.31
N GLU A 173 -29.97 13.38 17.16
CA GLU A 173 -30.82 12.24 16.79
C GLU A 173 -30.46 10.99 17.62
N PRO A 174 -31.39 10.05 17.82
CA PRO A 174 -31.09 8.72 18.33
C PRO A 174 -30.19 7.99 17.30
N GLY A 175 -28.87 8.17 17.45
CA GLY A 175 -27.86 7.84 16.44
C GLY A 175 -26.70 8.84 16.34
N GLY A 176 -26.73 9.95 17.10
CA GLY A 176 -25.68 10.97 17.13
C GLY A 176 -24.31 10.48 17.65
N PRO A 177 -23.26 11.31 17.49
CA PRO A 177 -21.90 10.98 17.93
C PRO A 177 -21.86 10.65 19.42
N PHE A 178 -21.13 9.60 19.79
CA PHE A 178 -21.10 9.11 21.17
C PHE A 178 -20.57 10.15 22.15
N ILE A 179 -19.55 10.91 21.76
CA ILE A 179 -18.94 11.94 22.58
C ILE A 179 -18.78 13.21 21.73
N ASN A 180 -19.27 14.35 22.24
CA ASN A 180 -18.98 15.65 21.64
C ASN A 180 -17.61 16.13 22.12
N VAL A 181 -16.61 16.03 21.25
CA VAL A 181 -15.20 16.34 21.55
C VAL A 181 -15.00 17.78 22.00
N ASP A 182 -15.75 18.73 21.44
CA ASP A 182 -15.54 20.16 21.75
C ASP A 182 -16.01 20.57 23.14
N ARG A 183 -16.88 19.76 23.76
CA ARG A 183 -17.39 19.99 25.12
C ARG A 183 -16.54 19.33 26.20
N LEU A 184 -15.52 18.56 25.83
CA LEU A 184 -14.68 17.83 26.79
C LEU A 184 -13.54 18.69 27.34
N ASP A 185 -13.43 18.75 28.65
CA ASP A 185 -12.27 19.34 29.34
C ASP A 185 -11.09 18.36 29.33
N LEU A 186 -10.23 18.44 28.31
CA LEU A 186 -9.09 17.52 28.14
C LEU A 186 -8.13 17.50 29.34
N ARG A 187 -8.00 18.62 30.07
CA ARG A 187 -7.17 18.71 31.29
C ARG A 187 -7.61 17.73 32.38
N LYS A 188 -8.92 17.55 32.57
CA LYS A 188 -9.47 16.63 33.58
C LYS A 188 -9.23 15.17 33.18
N TYR A 189 -9.34 14.86 31.89
CA TYR A 189 -9.06 13.52 31.37
C TYR A 189 -7.57 13.20 31.39
N ALA A 190 -6.69 14.16 31.08
CA ALA A 190 -5.24 14.00 31.12
C ALA A 190 -4.72 13.62 32.51
N ALA A 191 -5.36 14.10 33.58
CA ALA A 191 -5.04 13.71 34.95
C ALA A 191 -5.32 12.22 35.26
N ARG A 192 -6.13 11.53 34.43
CA ARG A 192 -6.51 10.12 34.59
C ARG A 192 -5.95 9.29 33.43
N PRO A 193 -4.78 8.63 33.58
CA PRO A 193 -4.07 8.02 32.46
C PRO A 193 -4.88 6.92 31.76
N LEU A 194 -5.62 6.09 32.49
CA LEU A 194 -6.41 4.98 31.89
C LEU A 194 -7.51 5.47 30.95
N LEU A 195 -8.21 6.54 31.34
CA LEU A 195 -9.26 7.15 30.52
C LEU A 195 -8.64 7.96 29.38
N ALA A 196 -7.54 8.68 29.65
CA ALA A 196 -6.83 9.46 28.65
C ALA A 196 -6.31 8.58 27.50
N ARG A 197 -5.78 7.39 27.79
CA ARG A 197 -5.26 6.48 26.74
C ARG A 197 -6.34 6.04 25.76
N VAL A 198 -7.50 5.61 26.28
CA VAL A 198 -8.62 5.18 25.44
C VAL A 198 -9.29 6.35 24.73
N LEU A 199 -9.40 7.51 25.39
CA LEU A 199 -9.89 8.73 24.75
C LEU A 199 -8.96 9.14 23.60
N CYS A 200 -7.64 9.06 23.77
CA CYS A 200 -6.67 9.34 22.72
C CYS A 200 -6.86 8.42 21.51
N ASP A 201 -6.93 7.11 21.73
CA ASP A 201 -7.18 6.14 20.65
C ASP A 201 -8.56 6.42 19.97
N TYR A 202 -9.57 6.86 20.71
CA TYR A 202 -10.88 7.24 20.16
C TYR A 202 -10.78 8.48 19.26
N LEU A 203 -10.08 9.52 19.72
CA LEU A 203 -9.90 10.74 18.92
C LEU A 203 -9.13 10.47 17.62
N ILE A 204 -8.17 9.56 17.63
CA ILE A 204 -7.35 9.20 16.46
C ILE A 204 -8.15 8.31 15.48
N TYR A 205 -8.72 7.20 15.96
CA TYR A 205 -9.26 6.15 15.09
C TYR A 205 -10.75 6.27 14.77
N THR A 206 -11.58 6.89 15.63
CA THR A 206 -13.04 6.97 15.38
C THR A 206 -13.51 8.35 14.98
N GLU A 207 -12.99 9.41 15.60
CA GLU A 207 -13.37 10.79 15.25
C GLU A 207 -12.43 11.41 14.22
N HIS A 208 -11.22 10.86 14.06
CA HIS A 208 -10.16 11.37 13.20
C HIS A 208 -9.82 12.87 13.44
N ASN A 209 -9.97 13.34 14.68
CA ASN A 209 -9.66 14.72 15.06
C ASN A 209 -8.26 14.82 15.67
N MET A 210 -7.26 14.96 14.81
CA MET A 210 -5.87 14.89 15.24
C MET A 210 -5.41 16.08 16.08
N LYS A 211 -6.04 17.25 15.94
CA LYS A 211 -5.71 18.45 16.72
C LYS A 211 -6.07 18.26 18.20
N ARG A 212 -7.28 17.77 18.47
CA ARG A 212 -7.75 17.48 19.83
C ARG A 212 -6.97 16.32 20.45
N ALA A 213 -6.62 15.30 19.66
CA ALA A 213 -5.76 14.22 20.11
C ALA A 213 -4.36 14.75 20.52
N LEU A 214 -3.79 15.67 19.75
CA LEU A 214 -2.52 16.32 20.05
C LEU A 214 -2.59 17.11 21.36
N GLU A 215 -3.62 17.95 21.54
CA GLU A 215 -3.83 18.70 22.79
C GLU A 215 -3.89 17.77 24.01
N LEU A 216 -4.66 16.68 23.92
CA LEU A 216 -4.77 15.68 24.99
C LEU A 216 -3.42 15.00 25.26
N CYS A 217 -2.69 14.60 24.21
CA CYS A 217 -1.38 13.98 24.36
C CYS A 217 -0.38 14.92 25.02
N ALA A 218 -0.32 16.19 24.60
CA ALA A 218 0.58 17.17 25.17
C ALA A 218 0.31 17.37 26.67
N LEU A 219 -0.96 17.52 27.06
CA LEU A 219 -1.34 17.62 28.48
C LEU A 219 -1.00 16.34 29.26
N ALA A 220 -1.26 15.16 28.68
CA ALA A 220 -0.95 13.89 29.33
C ALA A 220 0.57 13.65 29.46
N THR A 221 1.38 14.08 28.49
CA THR A 221 2.85 14.03 28.59
C THR A 221 3.39 14.90 29.72
N GLN A 222 2.78 16.06 29.96
CA GLN A 222 3.15 16.96 31.06
C GLN A 222 2.82 16.33 32.42
N VAL A 223 1.63 15.73 32.55
CA VAL A 223 1.21 15.01 33.77
C VAL A 223 2.12 13.80 34.04
N ALA A 224 2.58 13.12 32.99
CA ALA A 224 3.50 11.98 33.08
C ALA A 224 4.99 12.41 33.11
N GLU A 225 5.29 13.70 33.28
CA GLU A 225 6.65 14.26 33.35
C GLU A 225 7.58 13.79 32.22
N TYR A 226 7.03 13.58 31.01
CA TYR A 226 7.73 13.09 29.82
C TYR A 226 8.42 11.72 29.98
N GLN A 227 8.08 10.91 30.98
CA GLN A 227 8.73 9.60 31.22
C GLN A 227 8.13 8.48 30.36
N ASP A 228 6.85 8.60 30.02
CA ASP A 228 6.11 7.59 29.26
C ASP A 228 6.42 7.66 27.74
N TRP A 229 7.00 6.59 27.19
CA TRP A 229 7.25 6.46 25.75
C TRP A 229 5.94 6.42 24.92
N TRP A 230 4.86 5.85 25.48
CA TRP A 230 3.60 5.64 24.76
C TRP A 230 2.98 6.97 24.33
N TRP A 231 2.98 7.96 25.23
CA TRP A 231 2.48 9.29 24.93
C TRP A 231 3.33 10.00 23.88
N LYS A 232 4.66 9.79 23.88
CA LYS A 232 5.56 10.34 22.85
C LYS A 232 5.32 9.71 21.48
N SER A 233 5.11 8.39 21.40
CA SER A 233 4.75 7.74 20.14
C SER A 233 3.43 8.27 19.61
N ARG A 234 2.38 8.36 20.44
CA ARG A 234 1.08 8.92 20.03
C ARG A 234 1.18 10.38 19.59
N LEU A 235 1.97 11.18 20.29
CA LEU A 235 2.22 12.57 19.92
C LEU A 235 3.02 12.69 18.61
N GLY A 236 3.99 11.80 18.38
CA GLY A 236 4.68 11.65 17.10
C GLY A 236 3.74 11.30 15.95
N LYS A 237 2.77 10.39 16.17
CA LYS A 237 1.71 10.09 15.19
C LYS A 237 0.85 11.31 14.89
N CYS A 238 0.51 12.10 15.91
CA CYS A 238 -0.20 13.37 15.75
C CYS A 238 0.53 14.32 14.83
N TYR A 239 1.83 14.49 15.03
CA TYR A 239 2.64 15.32 14.14
C TYR A 239 2.75 14.75 12.73
N TYR A 240 2.93 13.44 12.59
CA TYR A 240 3.01 12.80 11.28
C TYR A 240 1.75 13.03 10.44
N GLN A 241 0.57 12.78 11.02
CA GLN A 241 -0.71 12.99 10.31
C GLN A 241 -1.03 14.47 10.04
N LEU A 242 -0.48 15.40 10.83
CA LEU A 242 -0.59 16.84 10.57
C LEU A 242 0.41 17.33 9.48
N GLY A 243 1.37 16.50 9.07
CA GLY A 243 2.42 16.84 8.10
C GLY A 243 3.71 17.43 8.73
N LEU A 244 3.79 17.48 10.06
CA LEU A 244 4.97 17.99 10.80
C LEU A 244 6.01 16.88 10.99
N LEU A 245 6.65 16.45 9.91
CA LEU A 245 7.55 15.28 9.88
C LEU A 245 8.74 15.39 10.85
N ARG A 246 9.39 16.57 10.92
CA ARG A 246 10.57 16.79 11.79
C ARG A 246 10.22 16.78 13.28
N ASP A 247 9.06 17.30 13.66
CA ASP A 247 8.62 17.24 15.04
C ASP A 247 8.19 15.82 15.41
N GLY A 248 7.56 15.09 14.49
CA GLY A 248 7.32 13.66 14.62
C GLY A 248 8.62 12.86 14.84
N GLU A 249 9.64 13.10 14.01
CA GLU A 249 10.96 12.47 14.11
C GLU A 249 11.58 12.65 15.51
N ARG A 250 11.53 13.87 16.06
CA ARG A 250 12.06 14.17 17.39
C ARG A 250 11.34 13.36 18.48
N GLN A 251 10.03 13.22 18.39
CA GLN A 251 9.25 12.47 19.39
C GLN A 251 9.54 10.97 19.34
N PHE A 252 9.65 10.40 18.14
CA PHE A 252 10.01 8.98 17.99
C PHE A 252 11.44 8.69 18.44
N LYS A 253 12.40 9.55 18.12
CA LYS A 253 13.76 9.45 18.68
C LYS A 253 13.78 9.55 20.20
N SER A 254 12.99 10.45 20.78
CA SER A 254 12.87 10.58 22.24
C SER A 254 12.23 9.34 22.89
N ALA A 255 11.23 8.74 22.24
CA ALA A 255 10.60 7.50 22.68
C ALA A 255 11.58 6.31 22.63
N LEU A 256 12.37 6.20 21.56
CA LEU A 256 13.40 5.16 21.41
C LEU A 256 14.51 5.30 22.47
N GLY A 257 15.00 6.52 22.70
CA GLY A 257 16.02 6.76 23.74
C GLY A 257 15.55 6.35 25.14
N GLN A 258 14.27 6.53 25.44
CA GLN A 258 13.68 6.07 26.70
C GLN A 258 13.53 4.56 26.76
N GLY A 259 13.05 3.93 25.68
CA GLY A 259 12.92 2.47 25.59
C GLY A 259 14.25 1.75 25.80
N GLN A 260 15.34 2.29 25.25
CA GLN A 260 16.69 1.76 25.45
C GLN A 260 17.19 1.93 26.90
N SER A 261 16.96 3.08 27.52
CA SER A 261 17.33 3.32 28.92
C SER A 261 16.55 2.43 29.91
N ALA A 262 15.28 2.14 29.61
CA ALA A 262 14.45 1.25 30.41
C ALA A 262 14.88 -0.22 30.29
N ASN A 263 15.28 -0.66 29.09
CA ASN A 263 15.84 -2.01 28.89
C ASN A 263 17.22 -2.18 29.56
N ALA A 264 18.06 -1.12 29.59
CA ALA A 264 19.33 -1.15 30.30
C ALA A 264 19.18 -1.16 31.84
N ALA A 265 18.12 -0.55 32.37
CA ALA A 265 17.79 -0.54 33.80
C ALA A 265 16.94 -1.75 34.27
N GLY A 266 16.36 -2.51 33.32
CA GLY A 266 15.44 -3.63 33.56
C GLY A 266 16.07 -4.91 34.12
N GLY A 267 17.34 -4.88 34.53
CA GLY A 267 17.98 -5.95 35.31
C GLY A 267 17.65 -5.93 36.80
N SER A 268 17.02 -4.87 37.33
CA SER A 268 16.78 -4.77 38.78
C SER A 268 15.78 -3.67 39.15
N ARG A 269 14.47 -3.95 39.05
CA ARG A 269 13.45 -3.39 39.97
C ARG A 269 12.08 -4.01 39.72
N GLU A 270 11.76 -5.03 40.50
CA GLU A 270 10.36 -5.35 40.81
C GLU A 270 9.82 -4.28 41.77
N GLY A 271 8.69 -3.68 41.41
CA GLY A 271 7.87 -2.80 42.22
C GLY A 271 6.39 -3.19 42.02
N PRO A 272 5.51 -2.90 43.01
CA PRO A 272 4.65 -3.92 43.60
C PRO A 272 3.49 -4.36 42.71
N ALA A 273 3.25 -5.67 42.75
CA ALA A 273 2.11 -6.35 42.18
C ALA A 273 0.79 -5.78 42.73
N GLY A 274 -0.09 -5.35 41.82
CA GLY A 274 -1.44 -4.91 42.16
C GLY A 274 -2.30 -4.67 40.91
N VAL A 275 -3.23 -5.59 40.68
CA VAL A 275 -4.32 -5.58 39.67
C VAL A 275 -3.95 -6.06 38.26
N ALA A 276 -3.91 -7.39 38.15
CA ALA A 276 -4.06 -8.11 36.89
C ALA A 276 -5.44 -7.82 36.25
N GLY A 277 -5.45 -7.25 35.05
CA GLY A 277 -6.66 -6.82 34.35
C GLY A 277 -6.48 -6.61 32.85
N LEU A 278 -6.19 -7.69 32.12
CA LEU A 278 -6.52 -7.97 30.70
C LEU A 278 -6.78 -6.74 29.77
N GLY A 279 -5.68 -6.12 29.33
CA GLY A 279 -5.47 -5.62 27.97
C GLY A 279 -4.24 -6.34 27.38
N PRO A 280 -3.95 -6.25 26.07
CA PRO A 280 -2.80 -6.93 25.45
C PRO A 280 -1.49 -6.19 25.77
N THR A 281 -1.27 -5.86 27.05
CA THR A 281 -0.09 -5.18 27.56
C THR A 281 0.15 -5.64 29.00
N ALA A 282 0.41 -6.94 29.20
CA ALA A 282 0.83 -7.44 30.51
C ALA A 282 1.62 -8.74 30.35
N ASN A 283 2.92 -8.60 30.11
CA ASN A 283 4.03 -9.35 30.73
C ASN A 283 5.33 -8.89 30.05
N GLY A 284 6.47 -8.96 30.77
CA GLY A 284 7.77 -8.33 30.48
C GLY A 284 8.49 -8.67 29.16
N LEU A 285 7.78 -9.12 28.12
CA LEU A 285 8.23 -9.26 26.74
C LEU A 285 7.93 -8.01 25.87
N ASN A 286 7.20 -7.03 26.43
CA ASN A 286 6.65 -5.90 25.65
C ASN A 286 7.65 -4.78 25.34
N GLY A 287 8.84 -4.73 25.94
CA GLY A 287 9.84 -3.69 25.63
C GLY A 287 10.34 -3.75 24.18
N GLY A 288 10.51 -4.96 23.64
CA GLY A 288 10.96 -5.19 22.26
C GLY A 288 9.88 -4.86 21.22
N ALA A 289 8.67 -5.40 21.38
CA ALA A 289 7.51 -5.10 20.50
C ALA A 289 7.23 -3.60 20.37
N VAL A 290 7.38 -2.87 21.47
CA VAL A 290 7.22 -1.43 21.56
C VAL A 290 8.32 -0.67 20.80
N MET A 291 9.58 -1.07 20.99
CA MET A 291 10.72 -0.50 20.28
C MET A 291 10.57 -0.69 18.76
N ILE A 292 10.11 -1.87 18.32
CA ILE A 292 9.90 -2.17 16.90
C ILE A 292 8.85 -1.23 16.29
N SER A 293 7.71 -1.02 16.96
CA SER A 293 6.68 -0.11 16.46
C SER A 293 7.18 1.33 16.29
N CYS A 294 7.99 1.82 17.24
CA CYS A 294 8.57 3.16 17.17
C CYS A 294 9.62 3.27 16.05
N VAL A 295 10.42 2.21 15.80
CA VAL A 295 11.37 2.18 14.68
C VAL A 295 10.63 2.16 13.35
N LEU A 296 9.57 1.35 13.21
CA LEU A 296 8.76 1.30 11.99
C LEU A 296 8.13 2.67 11.68
N GLU A 297 7.60 3.36 12.69
CA GLU A 297 7.05 4.72 12.57
C GLU A 297 8.13 5.76 12.20
N LEU A 298 9.31 5.66 12.79
CA LEU A 298 10.45 6.51 12.45
C LEU A 298 10.91 6.30 11.00
N CYS A 299 11.07 5.05 10.57
CA CYS A 299 11.47 4.72 9.20
C CYS A 299 10.43 5.21 8.19
N LYS A 300 9.13 5.10 8.52
CA LYS A 300 8.05 5.69 7.74
C LYS A 300 8.20 7.20 7.54
N ILE A 301 8.60 7.95 8.58
CA ILE A 301 8.92 9.38 8.43
C ILE A 301 10.10 9.59 7.47
N TYR A 302 11.16 8.80 7.61
CA TYR A 302 12.33 8.93 6.72
C TYR A 302 12.01 8.63 5.27
N LEU A 303 11.15 7.64 4.99
CA LEU A 303 10.68 7.35 3.63
C LEU A 303 9.84 8.50 3.07
N ARG A 304 8.99 9.12 3.90
CA ARG A 304 8.22 10.32 3.52
C ARG A 304 9.12 11.53 3.22
N MET A 305 10.22 11.69 3.96
CA MET A 305 11.25 12.70 3.72
C MET A 305 12.21 12.35 2.56
N ASP A 306 12.02 11.19 1.91
CA ASP A 306 12.88 10.67 0.84
C ASP A 306 14.35 10.43 1.26
N GLN A 307 14.55 9.89 2.46
CA GLN A 307 15.87 9.51 3.00
C GLN A 307 15.97 7.99 3.21
N PRO A 308 15.95 7.16 2.14
CA PRO A 308 15.90 5.70 2.25
C PRO A 308 17.14 5.11 2.94
N ASN A 309 18.33 5.66 2.72
CA ASN A 309 19.56 5.16 3.35
C ASN A 309 19.53 5.33 4.88
N THR A 310 19.03 6.47 5.37
CA THR A 310 18.87 6.67 6.82
C THR A 310 17.83 5.71 7.40
N ALA A 311 16.75 5.42 6.68
CA ALA A 311 15.79 4.40 7.09
C ALA A 311 16.44 3.02 7.17
N LEU A 312 17.29 2.64 6.21
CA LEU A 312 18.05 1.40 6.23
C LEU A 312 19.03 1.32 7.42
N GLU A 313 19.69 2.41 7.79
CA GLU A 313 20.53 2.48 9.00
C GLU A 313 19.71 2.23 10.26
N HIS A 314 18.53 2.85 10.39
CA HIS A 314 17.64 2.59 11.54
C HIS A 314 17.12 1.15 11.56
N TYR A 315 16.75 0.60 10.41
CA TYR A 315 16.33 -0.80 10.31
C TYR A 315 17.46 -1.76 10.68
N THR A 316 18.68 -1.56 10.18
CA THR A 316 19.83 -2.40 10.52
C THR A 316 20.22 -2.30 11.99
N SER A 317 20.13 -1.10 12.59
CA SER A 317 20.33 -0.92 14.02
C SER A 317 19.30 -1.70 14.85
N ALA A 318 18.04 -1.72 14.40
CA ALA A 318 16.96 -2.44 15.06
C ALA A 318 17.08 -3.96 14.88
N LEU A 319 17.52 -4.43 13.71
CA LEU A 319 17.84 -5.84 13.46
C LEU A 319 19.02 -6.32 14.32
N GLY A 320 19.98 -5.43 14.62
CA GLY A 320 21.06 -5.74 15.57
C GLY A 320 20.54 -5.98 17.00
N ALA A 321 19.49 -5.28 17.41
CA ALA A 321 18.83 -5.48 18.70
C ALA A 321 17.88 -6.70 18.68
N HIS A 322 17.19 -6.92 17.56
CA HIS A 322 16.19 -7.98 17.37
C HIS A 322 16.38 -8.68 16.01
N PRO A 323 17.26 -9.70 15.93
CA PRO A 323 17.64 -10.32 14.66
C PRO A 323 16.59 -11.26 14.05
N GLY A 324 15.41 -11.39 14.66
CA GLY A 324 14.36 -12.34 14.24
C GLY A 324 13.01 -11.72 13.86
N ASP A 325 12.90 -10.38 13.86
CA ASP A 325 11.61 -9.73 13.59
C ASP A 325 11.32 -9.66 12.10
N SER A 326 10.24 -10.32 11.68
CA SER A 326 9.79 -10.34 10.29
C SER A 326 9.38 -8.96 9.78
N SER A 327 8.78 -8.11 10.61
CA SER A 327 8.32 -6.77 10.23
C SER A 327 9.46 -5.81 9.85
N LEU A 328 10.58 -5.87 10.56
CA LEU A 328 11.77 -5.06 10.27
C LEU A 328 12.44 -5.54 8.97
N LEU A 329 12.60 -6.86 8.81
CA LEU A 329 13.15 -7.45 7.59
C LEU A 329 12.28 -7.13 6.36
N LEU A 330 10.96 -7.15 6.51
CA LEU A 330 10.03 -6.69 5.48
C LEU A 330 10.19 -5.20 5.17
N GLY A 331 10.34 -4.36 6.20
CA GLY A 331 10.65 -2.93 6.04
C GLY A 331 11.87 -2.71 5.16
N VAL A 332 12.96 -3.45 5.41
CA VAL A 332 14.19 -3.40 4.60
C VAL A 332 13.96 -3.86 3.17
N ALA A 333 13.29 -5.01 2.98
CA ALA A 333 12.99 -5.54 1.65
C ALA A 333 12.17 -4.55 0.81
N ARG A 334 11.16 -3.91 1.42
CA ARG A 334 10.33 -2.86 0.79
C ARG A 334 11.16 -1.66 0.33
N VAL A 335 12.14 -1.23 1.13
CA VAL A 335 13.02 -0.10 0.74
C VAL A 335 13.91 -0.48 -0.44
N TYR A 336 14.50 -1.68 -0.44
CA TYR A 336 15.31 -2.13 -1.57
C TYR A 336 14.50 -2.32 -2.85
N ASP A 337 13.29 -2.88 -2.75
CA ASP A 337 12.34 -2.93 -3.88
C ASP A 337 12.04 -1.53 -4.42
N ALA A 338 11.80 -0.56 -3.53
CA ALA A 338 11.52 0.81 -3.91
C ALA A 338 12.74 1.55 -4.52
N LEU A 339 13.96 1.13 -4.18
CA LEU A 339 15.21 1.62 -4.77
C LEU A 339 15.53 0.98 -6.13
N GLY A 340 14.87 -0.14 -6.48
CA GLY A 340 15.12 -0.91 -7.70
C GLY A 340 16.20 -2.00 -7.56
N ASP A 341 16.72 -2.24 -6.35
CA ASP A 341 17.72 -3.28 -6.06
C ASP A 341 17.02 -4.64 -5.79
N ALA A 342 16.55 -5.29 -6.86
CA ALA A 342 15.76 -6.52 -6.77
C ALA A 342 16.52 -7.69 -6.09
N GLU A 343 17.82 -7.87 -6.38
CA GLU A 343 18.62 -8.94 -5.80
C GLU A 343 18.70 -8.88 -4.26
N LYS A 344 18.94 -7.68 -3.72
CA LYS A 344 18.99 -7.47 -2.26
C LYS A 344 17.61 -7.69 -1.66
N ALA A 345 16.56 -7.15 -2.27
CA ALA A 345 15.20 -7.34 -1.80
C ALA A 345 14.82 -8.83 -1.73
N VAL A 346 15.14 -9.63 -2.75
CA VAL A 346 14.94 -11.09 -2.77
C VAL A 346 15.67 -11.77 -1.62
N SER A 347 16.91 -11.37 -1.31
CA SER A 347 17.66 -11.95 -0.19
C SER A 347 16.99 -11.66 1.16
N PHE A 348 16.51 -10.43 1.37
CA PHE A 348 15.76 -10.07 2.58
C PHE A 348 14.39 -10.76 2.64
N TYR A 349 13.65 -10.90 1.54
CA TYR A 349 12.40 -11.66 1.53
C TYR A 349 12.62 -13.14 1.87
N LYS A 350 13.72 -13.75 1.41
CA LYS A 350 14.09 -15.12 1.81
C LYS A 350 14.37 -15.20 3.32
N ASN A 351 15.04 -14.20 3.89
CA ASN A 351 15.25 -14.12 5.34
C ASN A 351 13.93 -13.97 6.09
N VAL A 352 12.98 -13.17 5.57
CA VAL A 352 11.63 -13.08 6.14
C VAL A 352 10.96 -14.45 6.16
N LEU A 353 11.04 -15.23 5.07
CA LEU A 353 10.45 -16.57 5.02
C LEU A 353 11.12 -17.59 5.96
N PHE A 354 12.40 -17.36 6.31
CA PHE A 354 13.11 -18.18 7.28
C PHE A 354 12.54 -17.97 8.70
N HIS A 355 12.20 -16.74 9.07
CA HIS A 355 11.60 -16.43 10.38
C HIS A 355 10.08 -16.63 10.40
N ASP A 356 9.39 -16.15 9.37
CA ASP A 356 7.96 -16.27 9.18
C ASP A 356 7.64 -16.95 7.86
N ALA A 357 7.47 -18.26 7.95
CA ALA A 357 7.07 -19.14 6.86
C ALA A 357 5.68 -18.83 6.29
N SER A 358 4.84 -18.08 6.99
CA SER A 358 3.43 -17.85 6.62
C SER A 358 3.17 -16.49 5.96
N ASN A 359 4.20 -15.66 5.86
CA ASN A 359 4.03 -14.29 5.41
C ASN A 359 3.63 -14.19 3.92
N VAL A 360 2.42 -13.69 3.67
CA VAL A 360 1.83 -13.59 2.33
C VAL A 360 2.64 -12.67 1.41
N GLU A 361 3.08 -11.53 1.93
CA GLU A 361 3.79 -10.50 1.16
C GLU A 361 5.11 -11.04 0.60
N ALA A 362 5.94 -11.63 1.47
CA ALA A 362 7.25 -12.15 1.06
C ALA A 362 7.11 -13.28 0.02
N ILE A 363 6.12 -14.17 0.20
CA ILE A 363 5.85 -15.24 -0.76
C ILE A 363 5.41 -14.66 -2.11
N ALA A 364 4.50 -13.70 -2.12
CA ALA A 364 3.97 -13.11 -3.36
C ALA A 364 5.04 -12.30 -4.13
N CYS A 365 5.85 -11.49 -3.44
CA CYS A 365 6.96 -10.76 -4.06
C CYS A 365 8.02 -11.70 -4.64
N LEU A 366 8.38 -12.78 -3.93
CA LEU A 366 9.31 -13.79 -4.43
C LEU A 366 8.73 -14.56 -5.62
N ALA A 367 7.45 -14.94 -5.57
CA ALA A 367 6.78 -15.63 -6.67
C ALA A 367 6.77 -14.77 -7.94
N ALA A 368 6.39 -13.49 -7.82
CA ALA A 368 6.41 -12.56 -8.94
C ALA A 368 7.83 -12.38 -9.50
N HIS A 369 8.84 -12.22 -8.64
CA HIS A 369 10.24 -12.13 -9.09
C HIS A 369 10.64 -13.39 -9.88
N HIS A 370 10.42 -14.59 -9.33
CA HIS A 370 10.78 -15.84 -10.01
C HIS A 370 10.03 -16.05 -11.32
N PHE A 371 8.78 -15.62 -11.41
CA PHE A 371 7.99 -15.69 -12.63
C PHE A 371 8.62 -14.85 -13.75
N TYR A 372 8.97 -13.60 -13.47
CA TYR A 372 9.58 -12.71 -14.46
C TYR A 372 11.08 -12.98 -14.72
N THR A 373 11.76 -13.77 -13.89
CA THR A 373 13.12 -14.27 -14.16
C THR A 373 13.14 -15.62 -14.87
N ASP A 374 12.09 -15.94 -15.63
CA ASP A 374 11.97 -17.17 -16.42
C ASP A 374 12.02 -18.48 -15.60
N GLN A 375 11.50 -18.44 -14.36
CA GLN A 375 11.39 -19.61 -13.47
C GLN A 375 9.94 -19.81 -12.99
N PRO A 376 8.98 -20.06 -13.91
CA PRO A 376 7.56 -20.18 -13.57
C PRO A 376 7.25 -21.39 -12.66
N GLU A 377 8.05 -22.47 -12.74
CA GLU A 377 7.88 -23.65 -11.87
C GLU A 377 8.12 -23.31 -10.38
N ILE A 378 9.11 -22.48 -10.10
CA ILE A 378 9.42 -22.03 -8.73
C ILE A 378 8.35 -21.07 -8.24
N ALA A 379 7.92 -20.13 -9.10
CA ALA A 379 6.81 -19.22 -8.80
C ALA A 379 5.53 -19.99 -8.47
N LEU A 380 5.21 -21.05 -9.23
CA LEU A 380 4.07 -21.92 -9.00
C LEU A 380 4.12 -22.58 -7.62
N ARG A 381 5.30 -23.00 -7.14
CA ARG A 381 5.45 -23.57 -5.78
C ARG A 381 5.15 -22.53 -4.70
N TYR A 382 5.60 -21.29 -4.87
CA TYR A 382 5.29 -20.20 -3.94
C TYR A 382 3.79 -19.84 -3.93
N TYR A 383 3.15 -19.71 -5.10
CA TYR A 383 1.72 -19.45 -5.14
C TYR A 383 0.87 -20.62 -4.61
N ARG A 384 1.28 -21.88 -4.86
CA ARG A 384 0.63 -23.06 -4.24
C ARG A 384 0.75 -23.04 -2.72
N ARG A 385 1.86 -22.52 -2.17
CA ARG A 385 2.00 -22.33 -0.72
C ARG A 385 0.97 -21.33 -0.18
N LEU A 386 0.75 -20.19 -0.86
CA LEU A 386 -0.31 -19.24 -0.45
C LEU A 386 -1.69 -19.89 -0.42
N LEU A 387 -1.98 -20.74 -1.42
CA LEU A 387 -3.23 -21.49 -1.47
C LEU A 387 -3.35 -22.48 -0.29
N GLN A 388 -2.28 -23.19 0.06
CA GLN A 388 -2.25 -24.10 1.21
C GLN A 388 -2.47 -23.37 2.55
N MET A 389 -2.07 -22.10 2.64
CA MET A 389 -2.33 -21.25 3.81
C MET A 389 -3.79 -20.78 3.90
N GLY A 390 -4.64 -21.09 2.91
CA GLY A 390 -6.06 -20.74 2.89
C GLY A 390 -6.37 -19.37 2.27
N VAL A 391 -5.40 -18.73 1.59
CA VAL A 391 -5.66 -17.51 0.82
C VAL A 391 -6.47 -17.87 -0.41
N ASN A 392 -7.66 -17.28 -0.57
CA ASN A 392 -8.58 -17.57 -1.67
C ASN A 392 -9.05 -16.27 -2.33
N ASN A 393 -8.21 -15.73 -3.22
CA ASN A 393 -8.45 -14.46 -3.93
C ASN A 393 -8.44 -14.70 -5.45
N ALA A 394 -9.19 -13.90 -6.21
CA ALA A 394 -9.18 -13.96 -7.67
C ALA A 394 -7.79 -13.74 -8.28
N GLU A 395 -7.03 -12.77 -7.76
CA GLU A 395 -5.66 -12.46 -8.17
C GLU A 395 -4.72 -13.66 -8.01
N LEU A 396 -4.86 -14.42 -6.91
CA LEU A 396 -4.02 -15.59 -6.65
C LEU A 396 -4.32 -16.70 -7.66
N TRP A 397 -5.60 -16.96 -7.96
CA TRP A 397 -5.99 -17.94 -8.97
C TRP A 397 -5.57 -17.53 -10.38
N ASN A 398 -5.63 -16.24 -10.69
CA ASN A 398 -5.13 -15.68 -11.95
C ASN A 398 -3.61 -15.91 -12.10
N ASN A 399 -2.83 -15.57 -11.06
CA ASN A 399 -1.39 -15.80 -11.04
C ASN A 399 -1.03 -17.29 -11.11
N LEU A 400 -1.80 -18.16 -10.45
CA LEU A 400 -1.66 -19.61 -10.56
C LEU A 400 -1.94 -20.11 -11.98
N GLY A 401 -2.99 -19.60 -12.64
CA GLY A 401 -3.31 -19.92 -14.04
C GLY A 401 -2.16 -19.57 -14.98
N LEU A 402 -1.65 -18.34 -14.87
CA LEU A 402 -0.46 -17.90 -15.61
C LEU A 402 0.76 -18.79 -15.33
N CYS A 403 1.10 -19.04 -14.06
CA CYS A 403 2.24 -19.87 -13.71
C CYS A 403 2.09 -21.30 -14.23
N CYS A 404 0.87 -21.88 -14.18
CA CYS A 404 0.60 -23.19 -14.76
C CYS A 404 0.81 -23.19 -16.27
N PHE A 405 0.34 -22.16 -16.98
CA PHE A 405 0.51 -22.03 -18.42
C PHE A 405 2.00 -21.96 -18.82
N TYR A 406 2.75 -21.03 -18.22
CA TYR A 406 4.18 -20.88 -18.52
C TYR A 406 5.03 -22.05 -18.02
N ALA A 407 4.60 -22.77 -16.98
CA ALA A 407 5.22 -24.02 -16.53
C ALA A 407 4.75 -25.27 -17.33
N SER A 408 4.03 -25.08 -18.45
CA SER A 408 3.52 -26.17 -19.30
C SER A 408 2.58 -27.17 -18.61
N GLN A 409 1.91 -26.78 -17.53
CA GLN A 409 0.89 -27.56 -16.82
C GLN A 409 -0.52 -27.16 -17.28
N TYR A 410 -0.86 -27.50 -18.52
CA TYR A 410 -2.09 -27.06 -19.17
C TYR A 410 -3.36 -27.61 -18.50
N ASP A 411 -3.32 -28.82 -17.95
CA ASP A 411 -4.48 -29.49 -17.30
C ASP A 411 -5.10 -28.66 -16.17
N MET A 412 -4.26 -27.95 -15.42
CA MET A 412 -4.70 -27.15 -14.26
C MET A 412 -4.97 -25.69 -14.62
N CYS A 413 -4.54 -25.23 -15.80
CA CYS A 413 -4.59 -23.83 -16.19
C CYS A 413 -6.04 -23.31 -16.30
N LEU A 414 -6.88 -24.00 -17.07
CA LEU A 414 -8.27 -23.59 -17.29
C LEU A 414 -9.07 -23.60 -15.97
N GLY A 415 -8.91 -24.65 -15.16
CA GLY A 415 -9.57 -24.74 -13.86
C GLY A 415 -9.14 -23.63 -12.88
N CYS A 416 -7.91 -23.12 -12.99
CA CYS A 416 -7.48 -21.95 -12.22
C CYS A 416 -8.17 -20.67 -12.71
N PHE A 417 -8.26 -20.43 -14.02
CA PHE A 417 -8.93 -19.24 -14.56
C PHE A 417 -10.43 -19.24 -14.32
N GLU A 418 -11.12 -20.39 -14.41
CA GLU A 418 -12.53 -20.51 -14.06
C GLU A 418 -12.80 -20.09 -12.60
N ARG A 419 -11.92 -20.50 -11.68
CA ARG A 419 -12.00 -20.09 -10.27
C ARG A 419 -11.66 -18.62 -10.08
N ALA A 420 -10.70 -18.09 -10.84
CA ALA A 420 -10.38 -16.66 -10.82
C ALA A 420 -11.60 -15.83 -11.24
N LEU A 421 -12.28 -16.20 -12.33
CA LEU A 421 -13.50 -15.54 -12.80
C LEU A 421 -14.65 -15.65 -11.79
N ALA A 422 -14.81 -16.80 -11.13
CA ALA A 422 -15.87 -17.00 -10.12
C ALA A 422 -15.68 -16.16 -8.85
N LEU A 423 -14.44 -15.79 -8.52
CA LEU A 423 -14.08 -15.00 -7.34
C LEU A 423 -13.80 -13.53 -7.65
N ALA A 424 -13.77 -13.14 -8.93
CA ALA A 424 -13.37 -11.81 -9.35
C ALA A 424 -14.44 -10.77 -9.02
N ASP A 425 -14.01 -9.66 -8.41
CA ASP A 425 -14.77 -8.42 -8.35
C ASP A 425 -14.67 -7.68 -9.70
N ASP A 426 -15.59 -6.75 -9.96
CA ASP A 426 -15.66 -5.96 -11.21
C ASP A 426 -14.33 -5.27 -11.58
N ASN A 427 -13.49 -4.93 -10.59
CA ASN A 427 -12.19 -4.32 -10.82
C ASN A 427 -11.13 -5.31 -11.33
N ALA A 428 -11.17 -6.58 -10.89
CA ALA A 428 -10.16 -7.59 -11.22
C ALA A 428 -10.55 -8.42 -12.46
N LEU A 429 -11.84 -8.45 -12.79
CA LEU A 429 -12.42 -9.20 -13.91
C LEU A 429 -11.78 -8.88 -15.28
N PRO A 430 -11.48 -7.60 -15.64
CA PRO A 430 -10.80 -7.27 -16.90
C PRO A 430 -9.41 -7.91 -17.02
N ASP A 431 -8.65 -7.92 -15.93
CA ASP A 431 -7.27 -8.43 -15.91
C ASP A 431 -7.23 -9.96 -16.05
N VAL A 432 -8.25 -10.65 -15.51
CA VAL A 432 -8.41 -12.10 -15.70
C VAL A 432 -8.70 -12.42 -17.18
N TRP A 433 -9.63 -11.70 -17.82
CA TRP A 433 -9.91 -11.90 -19.25
C TRP A 433 -8.74 -11.55 -20.16
N TYR A 434 -7.98 -10.51 -19.81
CA TYR A 434 -6.74 -10.17 -20.49
C TYR A 434 -5.74 -11.33 -20.44
N ASN A 435 -5.52 -11.91 -19.26
CA ASN A 435 -4.61 -13.04 -19.10
C ASN A 435 -5.11 -14.31 -19.81
N ILE A 436 -6.42 -14.58 -19.80
CA ILE A 436 -7.02 -15.66 -20.62
C ILE A 436 -6.71 -15.41 -22.11
N GLY A 437 -6.89 -14.18 -22.59
CA GLY A 437 -6.54 -13.79 -23.96
C GLY A 437 -5.08 -14.05 -24.29
N GLN A 438 -4.16 -13.70 -23.39
CA GLN A 438 -2.72 -13.98 -23.54
C GLN A 438 -2.44 -15.48 -23.62
N THR A 439 -3.05 -16.28 -22.75
CA THR A 439 -2.88 -17.74 -22.83
C THR A 439 -3.47 -18.31 -24.12
N ALA A 440 -4.58 -17.78 -24.62
CA ALA A 440 -5.17 -18.19 -25.91
C ALA A 440 -4.25 -17.86 -27.10
N VAL A 441 -3.59 -16.69 -27.09
CA VAL A 441 -2.55 -16.36 -28.08
C VAL A 441 -1.40 -17.37 -28.02
N GLY A 442 -0.95 -17.73 -26.82
CA GLY A 442 0.13 -18.71 -26.64
C GLY A 442 -0.26 -20.13 -27.09
N ILE A 443 -1.54 -20.51 -26.97
CA ILE A 443 -2.09 -21.76 -27.53
C ILE A 443 -2.20 -21.68 -29.07
N GLY A 444 -2.39 -20.48 -29.61
CA GLY A 444 -2.58 -20.22 -31.03
C GLY A 444 -4.05 -20.03 -31.45
N ASP A 445 -5.00 -20.06 -30.50
CA ASP A 445 -6.41 -19.77 -30.77
C ASP A 445 -6.65 -18.25 -30.76
N LEU A 446 -6.44 -17.64 -31.93
CA LEU A 446 -6.59 -16.20 -32.12
C LEU A 446 -8.06 -15.75 -32.01
N ALA A 447 -9.03 -16.62 -32.28
CA ALA A 447 -10.45 -16.28 -32.21
C ALA A 447 -10.89 -16.12 -30.75
N LEU A 448 -10.47 -17.05 -29.89
CA LEU A 448 -10.69 -16.94 -28.45
C LEU A 448 -9.97 -15.73 -27.87
N ALA A 449 -8.71 -15.50 -28.25
CA ALA A 449 -7.95 -14.33 -27.82
C ALA A 449 -8.64 -13.01 -28.17
N TYR A 450 -9.15 -12.91 -29.41
CA TYR A 450 -9.89 -11.74 -29.88
C TYR A 450 -11.12 -11.45 -29.01
N GLN A 451 -11.93 -12.48 -28.71
CA GLN A 451 -13.11 -12.35 -27.87
C GLN A 451 -12.73 -11.96 -26.43
N ALA A 452 -11.71 -12.59 -25.87
CA ALA A 452 -11.24 -12.32 -24.51
C ALA A 452 -10.77 -10.88 -24.35
N PHE A 453 -9.94 -10.36 -25.28
CA PHE A 453 -9.51 -8.96 -25.25
C PHE A 453 -10.67 -7.99 -25.44
N LYS A 454 -11.63 -8.31 -26.32
CA LYS A 454 -12.83 -7.48 -26.51
C LYS A 454 -13.69 -7.41 -25.24
N ILE A 455 -13.82 -8.54 -24.51
CA ILE A 455 -14.49 -8.58 -23.21
C ILE A 455 -13.73 -7.71 -22.20
N ALA A 456 -12.40 -7.86 -22.09
CA ALA A 456 -11.58 -7.06 -21.19
C ALA A 456 -11.76 -5.55 -21.42
N ILE A 457 -11.76 -5.11 -22.68
CA ILE A 457 -11.99 -3.69 -23.06
C ILE A 457 -13.43 -3.25 -22.74
N SER A 458 -14.43 -4.13 -22.92
CA SER A 458 -15.82 -3.79 -22.59
C SER A 458 -16.05 -3.56 -21.09
N LEU A 459 -15.28 -4.26 -20.26
CA LEU A 459 -15.33 -4.15 -18.80
C LEU A 459 -14.51 -2.95 -18.31
N ASN A 460 -13.31 -2.78 -18.86
CA ASN A 460 -12.44 -1.64 -18.57
C ASN A 460 -11.94 -1.01 -19.88
N PRO A 461 -12.60 0.08 -20.35
CA PRO A 461 -12.17 0.80 -21.54
C PRO A 461 -10.76 1.40 -21.45
N ASN A 462 -10.25 1.58 -20.22
CA ASN A 462 -8.96 2.22 -19.97
C ASN A 462 -7.79 1.22 -19.94
N HIS A 463 -8.05 -0.06 -20.26
CA HIS A 463 -7.05 -1.10 -20.19
C HIS A 463 -6.16 -1.09 -21.45
N ALA A 464 -5.02 -0.39 -21.35
CA ALA A 464 -4.12 -0.13 -22.49
C ALA A 464 -3.47 -1.39 -23.09
N GLU A 465 -3.17 -2.41 -22.27
CA GLU A 465 -2.50 -3.63 -22.74
C GLU A 465 -3.41 -4.49 -23.64
N ALA A 466 -4.67 -4.69 -23.25
CA ALA A 466 -5.68 -5.33 -24.08
C ALA A 466 -5.95 -4.56 -25.39
N LEU A 467 -5.98 -3.22 -25.35
CA LEU A 467 -6.09 -2.40 -26.57
C LEU A 467 -4.92 -2.63 -27.52
N ASN A 468 -3.70 -2.72 -26.98
CA ASN A 468 -2.50 -3.04 -27.76
C ASN A 468 -2.62 -4.43 -28.42
N ASN A 469 -2.92 -5.46 -27.63
CA ASN A 469 -2.95 -6.82 -28.16
C ASN A 469 -4.09 -7.05 -29.14
N LEU A 470 -5.26 -6.44 -28.91
CA LEU A 470 -6.34 -6.44 -29.89
C LEU A 470 -5.93 -5.73 -31.18
N GLY A 471 -5.22 -4.60 -31.07
CA GLY A 471 -4.67 -3.89 -32.22
C GLY A 471 -3.68 -4.74 -33.02
N VAL A 472 -2.82 -5.51 -32.33
CA VAL A 472 -1.89 -6.46 -32.97
C VAL A 472 -2.65 -7.59 -33.68
N LEU A 473 -3.72 -8.12 -33.09
CA LEU A 473 -4.56 -9.14 -33.73
C LEU A 473 -5.29 -8.59 -34.97
N GLU A 474 -5.84 -7.38 -34.91
CA GLU A 474 -6.49 -6.74 -36.05
C GLU A 474 -5.50 -6.40 -37.17
N TYR A 475 -4.30 -5.96 -36.81
CA TYR A 475 -3.20 -5.75 -37.75
C TYR A 475 -2.83 -7.05 -38.47
N ARG A 476 -2.76 -8.16 -37.74
CA ARG A 476 -2.52 -9.49 -38.32
C ARG A 476 -3.65 -9.96 -39.24
N ASN A 477 -4.89 -9.56 -38.96
CA ASN A 477 -6.05 -9.84 -39.81
C ASN A 477 -6.10 -8.96 -41.08
N GLY A 478 -5.22 -7.96 -41.20
CA GLY A 478 -5.15 -7.03 -42.33
C GLY A 478 -6.02 -5.77 -42.17
N ASN A 479 -6.62 -5.55 -41.00
CA ASN A 479 -7.48 -4.41 -40.73
C ASN A 479 -6.68 -3.23 -40.15
N ASP A 480 -5.80 -2.64 -40.95
CA ASP A 480 -4.83 -1.62 -40.52
C ASP A 480 -5.49 -0.37 -39.90
N ASP A 481 -6.62 0.09 -40.44
CA ASP A 481 -7.35 1.26 -39.93
C ASP A 481 -7.89 1.03 -38.51
N SER A 482 -8.41 -0.18 -38.26
CA SER A 482 -8.94 -0.55 -36.94
C SER A 482 -7.81 -0.69 -35.92
N ALA A 483 -6.69 -1.27 -36.32
CA ALA A 483 -5.49 -1.37 -35.49
C ALA A 483 -4.95 0.01 -35.11
N ALA A 484 -4.86 0.94 -36.08
CA ALA A 484 -4.43 2.31 -35.82
C ALA A 484 -5.37 3.03 -34.84
N ALA A 485 -6.69 2.82 -34.93
CA ALA A 485 -7.65 3.38 -33.98
C ALA A 485 -7.46 2.83 -32.56
N LEU A 486 -7.23 1.51 -32.43
CA LEU A 486 -6.98 0.85 -31.14
C LEU A 486 -5.67 1.34 -30.51
N PHE A 487 -4.59 1.46 -31.29
CA PHE A 487 -3.33 2.02 -30.79
C PHE A 487 -3.51 3.48 -30.35
N ARG A 488 -4.25 4.31 -31.09
CA ARG A 488 -4.55 5.70 -30.66
C ARG A 488 -5.34 5.74 -29.35
N SER A 489 -6.29 4.82 -29.13
CA SER A 489 -6.96 4.72 -27.83
C SER A 489 -6.01 4.27 -26.73
N GLY A 490 -5.15 3.27 -26.99
CA GLY A 490 -4.15 2.81 -26.02
C GLY A 490 -3.15 3.90 -25.64
N GLN A 491 -2.76 4.77 -26.59
CA GLN A 491 -1.84 5.89 -26.35
C GLN A 491 -2.41 6.92 -25.36
N ARG A 492 -3.74 7.14 -25.37
CA ARG A 492 -4.39 8.10 -24.46
C ARG A 492 -4.37 7.61 -23.01
N GLU A 493 -4.53 6.31 -22.83
CA GLU A 493 -4.64 5.67 -21.51
C GLU A 493 -3.26 5.26 -20.96
N GLY A 494 -2.35 4.83 -21.83
CA GLY A 494 -1.10 4.15 -21.50
C GLY A 494 0.17 4.90 -21.88
N ASN A 495 0.40 6.11 -21.35
CA ASN A 495 1.64 6.87 -21.60
C ASN A 495 2.95 6.14 -21.20
N HIS A 496 2.85 5.10 -20.39
CA HIS A 496 3.97 4.33 -19.85
C HIS A 496 4.20 3.01 -20.61
N VAL A 497 3.25 2.58 -21.44
CA VAL A 497 3.29 1.31 -22.18
C VAL A 497 3.98 1.56 -23.52
N PHE A 498 5.25 1.18 -23.62
CA PHE A 498 6.06 1.47 -24.80
C PHE A 498 5.58 0.70 -26.05
N GLU A 499 4.97 -0.46 -25.84
CA GLU A 499 4.47 -1.37 -26.87
C GLU A 499 3.42 -0.71 -27.75
N VAL A 500 2.51 0.07 -27.15
CA VAL A 500 1.45 0.77 -27.88
C VAL A 500 2.04 1.83 -28.81
N PHE A 501 3.05 2.57 -28.34
CA PHE A 501 3.73 3.59 -29.14
C PHE A 501 4.54 2.96 -30.27
N PHE A 502 5.27 1.89 -29.97
CA PHE A 502 6.08 1.18 -30.95
C PHE A 502 5.23 0.53 -32.05
N ASN A 503 4.17 -0.20 -31.68
CA ASN A 503 3.26 -0.83 -32.64
C ASN A 503 2.52 0.22 -33.49
N GLY A 504 2.06 1.31 -32.88
CA GLY A 504 1.48 2.44 -33.62
C GLY A 504 2.46 3.08 -34.60
N ALA A 505 3.73 3.22 -34.22
CA ALA A 505 4.77 3.76 -35.09
C ALA A 505 5.08 2.85 -36.28
N LEU A 506 5.05 1.52 -36.08
CA LEU A 506 5.22 0.54 -37.15
C LEU A 506 4.07 0.59 -38.17
N VAL A 507 2.82 0.70 -37.70
CA VAL A 507 1.66 0.86 -38.60
C VAL A 507 1.76 2.17 -39.39
N ALA A 508 2.09 3.28 -38.72
CA ALA A 508 2.28 4.58 -39.39
C ALA A 508 3.44 4.56 -40.40
N PHE A 509 4.54 3.90 -40.08
CA PHE A 509 5.69 3.75 -40.98
C PHE A 509 5.29 3.01 -42.26
N LYS A 510 4.51 1.92 -42.14
CA LYS A 510 4.01 1.15 -43.29
C LYS A 510 2.98 1.92 -44.12
N ALA A 511 2.18 2.77 -43.48
CA ALA A 511 1.23 3.66 -44.17
C ALA A 511 1.92 4.81 -44.93
N GLY A 512 3.21 5.08 -44.64
CA GLY A 512 3.97 6.19 -45.22
C GLY A 512 3.95 7.49 -44.42
N ASP A 513 3.28 7.50 -43.25
CA ASP A 513 3.21 8.65 -42.34
C ASP A 513 4.46 8.73 -41.45
N PHE A 514 5.59 9.09 -42.05
CA PHE A 514 6.89 9.14 -41.36
C PHE A 514 6.95 10.14 -40.20
N GLN A 515 6.23 11.25 -40.29
CA GLN A 515 6.19 12.27 -39.23
C GLN A 515 5.56 11.72 -37.94
N VAL A 516 4.38 11.10 -38.06
CA VAL A 516 3.67 10.50 -36.92
C VAL A 516 4.48 9.34 -36.35
N SER A 517 5.07 8.52 -37.22
CA SER A 517 5.95 7.42 -36.79
C SER A 517 7.13 7.93 -35.96
N TYR A 518 7.78 9.03 -36.37
CA TYR A 518 8.88 9.64 -35.63
C TYR A 518 8.48 10.15 -34.25
N GLU A 519 7.33 10.80 -34.14
CA GLU A 519 6.80 11.28 -32.85
C GLU A 519 6.52 10.12 -31.88
N LEU A 520 5.87 9.07 -32.37
CA LEU A 520 5.54 7.88 -31.59
C LEU A 520 6.78 7.10 -31.14
N VAL A 521 7.79 6.95 -32.01
CA VAL A 521 9.04 6.28 -31.62
C VAL A 521 9.81 7.05 -30.56
N ASN A 522 9.81 8.38 -30.61
CA ASN A 522 10.41 9.19 -29.54
C ASN A 522 9.65 9.03 -28.22
N GLN A 523 8.33 8.89 -28.25
CA GLN A 523 7.53 8.59 -27.05
C GLN A 523 7.81 7.18 -26.52
N ALA A 524 7.95 6.18 -27.41
CA ALA A 524 8.35 4.82 -27.04
C ALA A 524 9.72 4.79 -26.34
N LEU A 525 10.70 5.53 -26.86
CA LEU A 525 12.03 5.66 -26.26
C LEU A 525 12.04 6.46 -24.95
N GLN A 526 11.08 7.38 -24.75
CA GLN A 526 10.89 8.04 -23.46
C GLN A 526 10.36 7.07 -22.40
N ALA A 527 9.46 6.15 -22.80
CA ALA A 527 8.93 5.11 -21.93
C ALA A 527 9.98 4.02 -21.62
N TYR A 528 10.63 3.49 -22.67
CA TYR A 528 11.67 2.46 -22.56
C TYR A 528 12.93 2.85 -23.36
N PRO A 529 13.93 3.50 -22.71
CA PRO A 529 15.11 4.01 -23.41
C PRO A 529 16.05 2.96 -24.00
N GLU A 530 16.06 1.74 -23.45
CA GLU A 530 16.97 0.65 -23.85
C GLU A 530 16.40 -0.21 -24.99
N HIS A 531 15.21 0.13 -25.52
CA HIS A 531 14.56 -0.67 -26.55
C HIS A 531 15.30 -0.63 -27.90
N THR A 532 15.79 -1.80 -28.34
CA THR A 532 16.62 -1.93 -29.55
C THR A 532 15.84 -1.63 -30.82
N GLU A 533 14.63 -2.19 -30.99
CA GLU A 533 13.87 -2.07 -32.24
C GLU A 533 13.40 -0.63 -32.49
N SER A 534 13.08 0.13 -31.44
CA SER A 534 12.76 1.56 -31.60
C SER A 534 13.98 2.38 -31.98
N HIS A 535 15.19 2.03 -31.51
CA HIS A 535 16.42 2.68 -31.97
C HIS A 535 16.69 2.39 -33.44
N GLU A 536 16.42 1.17 -33.91
CA GLU A 536 16.53 0.80 -35.31
C GLU A 536 15.53 1.54 -36.19
N LEU A 537 14.26 1.58 -35.79
CA LEU A 537 13.20 2.30 -36.50
C LEU A 537 13.52 3.81 -36.56
N LEU A 538 14.02 4.38 -35.45
CA LEU A 538 14.46 5.78 -35.41
C LEU A 538 15.63 6.06 -36.37
N LYS A 539 16.60 5.14 -36.49
CA LYS A 539 17.68 5.26 -37.48
C LYS A 539 17.14 5.22 -38.91
N GLN A 540 16.19 4.32 -39.21
CA GLN A 540 15.56 4.22 -40.53
C GLN A 540 14.82 5.52 -40.88
N LEU A 541 14.00 6.05 -39.96
CA LEU A 541 13.28 7.32 -40.15
C LEU A 541 14.23 8.49 -40.37
N LYS A 542 15.32 8.59 -39.58
CA LYS A 542 16.33 9.63 -39.78
C LYS A 542 16.99 9.54 -41.15
N ALA A 543 17.28 8.32 -41.64
CA ALA A 543 17.82 8.13 -42.98
C ALA A 543 16.83 8.61 -44.05
N HIS A 544 15.54 8.30 -43.90
CA HIS A 544 14.49 8.81 -44.81
C HIS A 544 14.41 10.34 -44.81
N PHE A 545 14.47 11.00 -43.65
CA PHE A 545 14.46 12.46 -43.58
C PHE A 545 15.72 13.13 -44.14
N THR A 546 16.85 12.43 -44.19
CA THR A 546 18.08 12.94 -44.83
C THR A 546 18.14 12.71 -46.34
N MET A 547 17.33 11.78 -46.87
CA MET A 547 17.25 11.51 -48.31
C MET A 547 16.25 12.40 -49.06
N LEU A 548 15.28 12.97 -48.34
CA LEU A 548 14.35 14.00 -48.81
C LEU A 548 15.00 15.37 -48.72
#